data_AF-A0A2V1CVM7-F1
#
_entry.id   AF-A0A2V1CVM7-F1
#
_cell.length_a   1.000
_cell.length_b   1.000
_cell.length_c   1.000
_cell.angle_alpha   90.00
_cell.angle_beta   90.00
_cell.angle_gamma   90.00
#
_symmetry.space_group_name_H-M   'P 1'
#
loop_
_entity.id
_entity.type
_entity.pdbx_description
1 polymer ?
#
loop_
_entity_poly.entity_id
_entity_poly.type
_entity_poly.pdbx_seq_one_letter_code
_entity_poly.pdbx_strand_id
1 'polypeptide(L)'
;MSLQKLMEQWQVMSDRRIEEDRARDMARISEDEKFEATKKSKLIALVAELTARIPSYESRSAGALRMLKREQANEFTQLQIKHTAQLKALQKKQEEEMAAFPEKYIRKAEDIEKNLRLDIQWELDLMLEVEQAVLENTLSVERRHLLEARDREDRLREQARALIDRDLNSQVLATFRQEASRQNQQRQAAVPQLTSAERPLKSILKKPRGISVNDDGTATILYFDDETREDRQNKRVKMEGSSKRARAVDILDENATLFPYRENKSPRTPRTPQGPRSTS
;
A
#
# COMPACT_ATOMS: atom_id res chain seq x y z
N MET A 1 -92.64 -116.28 -60.57
CA MET A 1 -92.10 -115.73 -59.30
C MET A 1 -93.20 -114.91 -58.65
N SER A 2 -93.62 -115.22 -57.42
CA SER A 2 -94.68 -114.46 -56.72
C SER A 2 -94.10 -113.17 -56.11
N LEU A 3 -94.94 -112.13 -56.00
CA LEU A 3 -94.60 -110.84 -55.38
C LEU A 3 -93.92 -111.02 -54.00
N GLN A 4 -94.37 -112.01 -53.24
CA GLN A 4 -93.85 -112.35 -51.93
C GLN A 4 -92.37 -112.76 -51.95
N LYS A 5 -91.92 -113.54 -52.95
CA LYS A 5 -90.50 -113.91 -53.10
C LYS A 5 -89.61 -112.72 -53.47
N LEU A 6 -90.14 -111.77 -54.25
CA LEU A 6 -89.43 -110.52 -54.58
C LEU A 6 -89.30 -109.61 -53.36
N MET A 7 -90.34 -109.53 -52.51
CA MET A 7 -90.28 -108.80 -51.24
C MET A 7 -89.27 -109.41 -50.28
N GLU A 8 -89.24 -110.74 -50.13
CA GLU A 8 -88.26 -111.44 -49.29
C GLU A 8 -86.82 -111.20 -49.77
N GLN A 9 -86.57 -111.28 -51.08
CA GLN A 9 -85.24 -111.01 -51.64
C GLN A 9 -84.82 -109.53 -51.48
N TRP A 10 -85.76 -108.60 -51.65
CA TRP A 10 -85.49 -107.18 -51.45
C TRP A 10 -85.17 -106.88 -49.98
N GLN A 11 -85.90 -107.49 -49.05
CA GLN A 11 -85.67 -107.34 -47.61
C GLN A 11 -84.29 -107.87 -47.21
N VAL A 12 -83.90 -109.06 -47.68
CA VAL A 12 -82.55 -109.61 -47.43
C VAL A 12 -81.44 -108.70 -47.98
N MET A 13 -81.62 -108.13 -49.18
CA MET A 13 -80.64 -107.22 -49.76
C MET A 13 -80.60 -105.86 -49.05
N SER A 14 -81.74 -105.38 -48.56
CA SER A 14 -81.84 -104.15 -47.76
C SER A 14 -81.16 -104.34 -46.40
N ASP A 15 -81.47 -105.43 -45.71
CA ASP A 15 -80.86 -105.78 -44.41
C ASP A 15 -79.35 -105.95 -44.55
N ARG A 16 -78.89 -106.59 -45.64
CA ARG A 16 -77.46 -106.70 -45.95
C ARG A 16 -76.79 -105.34 -46.18
N ARG A 17 -77.43 -104.42 -46.89
CA ARG A 17 -76.89 -103.06 -47.08
C ARG A 17 -76.85 -102.27 -45.78
N ILE A 18 -77.89 -102.37 -44.97
CA ILE A 18 -77.95 -101.74 -43.65
C ILE A 18 -76.82 -102.27 -42.76
N GLU A 19 -76.56 -103.58 -42.79
CA GLU A 19 -75.48 -104.19 -42.02
C GLU A 19 -74.08 -103.79 -42.52
N GLU A 20 -73.89 -103.71 -43.84
CA GLU A 20 -72.64 -103.23 -44.45
C GLU A 20 -72.38 -101.74 -44.14
N ASP A 21 -73.42 -100.89 -44.15
CA ASP A 21 -73.31 -99.47 -43.78
C ASP A 21 -73.07 -99.30 -42.27
N ARG A 22 -73.72 -100.10 -41.41
CA ARG A 22 -73.40 -100.16 -39.97
C ARG A 22 -71.95 -100.57 -39.72
N ALA A 23 -71.42 -101.55 -40.46
CA ALA A 23 -70.04 -101.97 -40.32
C ALA A 23 -69.06 -100.87 -40.72
N ARG A 24 -69.36 -100.09 -41.76
CA ARG A 24 -68.56 -98.92 -42.17
C ARG A 24 -68.61 -97.80 -41.13
N ASP A 25 -69.79 -97.52 -40.58
CA ASP A 25 -69.94 -96.48 -39.55
C ASP A 25 -69.23 -96.86 -38.25
N MET A 26 -69.32 -98.13 -37.83
CA MET A 26 -68.56 -98.65 -36.68
C MET A 26 -67.05 -98.60 -36.92
N ALA A 27 -66.58 -98.88 -38.15
CA ALA A 27 -65.17 -98.74 -38.51
C ALA A 27 -64.70 -97.28 -38.40
N ARG A 28 -65.48 -96.32 -38.92
CA ARG A 28 -65.19 -94.87 -38.80
C ARG A 28 -65.13 -94.42 -37.35
N ILE A 29 -66.12 -94.79 -36.53
CA ILE A 29 -66.14 -94.47 -35.10
C ILE A 29 -64.88 -95.03 -34.41
N SER A 30 -64.49 -96.27 -34.74
CA SER A 30 -63.28 -96.87 -34.17
C SER A 30 -61.98 -96.18 -34.59
N GLU A 31 -61.94 -95.63 -35.81
CA GLU A 31 -60.79 -94.87 -36.32
C GLU A 31 -60.70 -93.50 -35.64
N ASP A 32 -61.83 -92.81 -35.49
CA ASP A 32 -61.92 -91.53 -34.79
C ASP A 32 -61.56 -91.69 -33.30
N GLU A 33 -62.02 -92.77 -32.66
CA GLU A 33 -61.65 -93.11 -31.28
C GLU A 33 -60.15 -93.36 -31.13
N LYS A 34 -59.53 -94.08 -32.07
CA LYS A 34 -58.08 -94.30 -32.10
C LYS A 34 -57.32 -92.99 -32.33
N PHE A 35 -57.80 -92.14 -33.23
CA PHE A 35 -57.20 -90.83 -33.50
C PHE A 35 -57.25 -89.93 -32.26
N GLU A 36 -58.42 -89.80 -31.62
CA GLU A 36 -58.57 -89.02 -30.40
C GLU A 36 -57.78 -89.63 -29.23
N ALA A 37 -57.68 -90.96 -29.13
CA ALA A 37 -56.83 -91.62 -28.14
C ALA A 37 -55.34 -91.30 -28.35
N THR A 38 -54.84 -91.33 -29.59
CA THR A 38 -53.44 -90.99 -29.90
C THR A 38 -53.13 -89.51 -29.73
N LYS A 39 -54.10 -88.63 -30.01
CA LYS A 39 -53.97 -87.19 -29.75
C LYS A 39 -53.90 -86.91 -28.25
N LYS A 40 -54.78 -87.52 -27.46
CA LYS A 40 -54.77 -87.43 -25.99
C LYS A 40 -53.45 -87.96 -25.41
N SER A 41 -52.94 -89.10 -25.89
CA SER A 41 -51.68 -89.65 -25.40
C SER A 41 -50.47 -88.77 -25.73
N LYS A 42 -50.42 -88.18 -26.94
CA LYS A 42 -49.37 -87.20 -27.32
C LYS A 42 -49.42 -85.94 -26.46
N LEU A 43 -50.62 -85.43 -26.15
CA LEU A 43 -50.77 -84.28 -25.27
C LEU A 43 -50.30 -84.57 -23.85
N ILE A 44 -50.62 -85.75 -23.31
CA ILE A 44 -50.14 -86.18 -21.99
C ILE A 44 -48.61 -86.28 -21.98
N ALA A 45 -48.00 -86.84 -23.04
CA ALA A 45 -46.55 -86.93 -23.15
C ALA A 45 -45.88 -85.54 -23.20
N LEU A 46 -46.42 -84.59 -23.96
CA LEU A 46 -45.90 -83.22 -24.03
C LEU A 46 -46.04 -82.49 -22.69
N VAL A 47 -47.19 -82.64 -22.01
CA VAL A 47 -47.40 -82.06 -20.68
C VAL A 47 -46.41 -82.67 -19.67
N ALA A 48 -46.17 -83.98 -19.71
CA ALA A 48 -45.19 -84.63 -18.84
C ALA A 48 -43.76 -84.13 -19.12
N GLU A 49 -43.38 -83.96 -20.39
CA GLU A 49 -42.07 -83.44 -20.77
C GLU A 49 -41.87 -81.98 -20.32
N LEU A 50 -42.89 -81.13 -20.51
CA LEU A 50 -42.86 -79.75 -20.02
C LEU A 50 -42.80 -79.69 -18.49
N THR A 51 -43.61 -80.50 -17.81
CA THR A 51 -43.64 -80.56 -16.33
C THR A 51 -42.31 -81.05 -15.76
N ALA A 52 -41.64 -81.99 -16.43
CA ALA A 52 -40.31 -82.43 -16.05
C ALA A 52 -39.24 -81.33 -16.24
N ARG A 53 -39.41 -80.46 -17.24
CA ARG A 53 -38.43 -79.40 -17.57
C ARG A 53 -38.60 -78.12 -16.77
N ILE A 54 -39.83 -77.73 -16.41
CA ILE A 54 -40.14 -76.47 -15.68
C ILE A 54 -39.31 -76.30 -14.40
N PRO A 55 -39.21 -77.30 -13.49
CA PRO A 55 -38.40 -77.18 -12.27
C PRO A 55 -36.90 -76.91 -12.54
N SER A 56 -36.37 -77.40 -13.67
CA SER A 56 -34.97 -77.16 -14.07
C SER A 56 -34.71 -75.71 -14.52
N TYR A 57 -35.73 -75.03 -15.07
CA TYR A 57 -35.61 -73.64 -15.49
C TYR A 57 -35.80 -72.69 -14.30
N GLU A 58 -36.76 -72.99 -13.44
CA GLU A 58 -36.99 -72.24 -12.20
C GLU A 58 -35.81 -72.33 -11.22
N SER A 59 -35.20 -73.51 -11.08
CA SER A 59 -33.99 -73.66 -10.26
C SER A 59 -32.79 -72.90 -10.82
N ARG A 60 -32.60 -72.90 -12.15
CA ARG A 60 -31.54 -72.14 -12.82
C ARG A 60 -31.74 -70.63 -12.67
N SER A 61 -32.96 -70.13 -12.88
CA SER A 61 -33.26 -68.71 -12.70
C SER A 61 -33.17 -68.28 -11.23
N ALA A 62 -33.61 -69.11 -10.28
CA ALA A 62 -33.45 -68.87 -8.84
C ALA A 62 -31.98 -68.91 -8.38
N GLY A 63 -31.13 -69.71 -9.04
CA GLY A 63 -29.69 -69.70 -8.85
C GLY A 63 -29.06 -68.38 -9.29
N ALA A 64 -29.38 -67.92 -10.51
CA ALA A 64 -28.91 -66.65 -11.06
C ALA A 64 -29.37 -65.45 -10.22
N LEU A 65 -30.65 -65.41 -9.80
CA LEU A 65 -31.18 -64.35 -8.95
C LEU A 65 -30.51 -64.29 -7.57
N ARG A 66 -30.17 -65.45 -6.98
CA ARG A 66 -29.44 -65.50 -5.71
C ARG A 66 -28.02 -64.98 -5.85
N MET A 67 -27.34 -65.31 -6.94
CA MET A 67 -26.00 -64.79 -7.23
C MET A 67 -26.03 -63.27 -7.45
N LEU A 68 -26.96 -62.77 -8.26
CA LEU A 68 -27.11 -61.34 -8.53
C LEU A 68 -27.43 -60.55 -7.26
N LYS A 69 -28.31 -61.06 -6.39
CA LYS A 69 -28.57 -60.44 -5.08
C LYS A 69 -27.34 -60.40 -4.17
N ARG A 70 -26.49 -61.44 -4.20
CA ARG A 70 -25.23 -61.46 -3.44
C ARG A 70 -24.22 -60.47 -4.01
N GLU A 71 -24.08 -60.40 -5.33
CA GLU A 71 -23.21 -59.44 -6.00
C GLU A 71 -23.65 -58.00 -5.69
N GLN A 72 -24.95 -57.71 -5.80
CA GLN A 72 -25.49 -56.39 -5.44
C GLN A 72 -25.23 -56.03 -3.97
N ALA A 73 -25.39 -56.98 -3.03
CA ALA A 73 -25.09 -56.76 -1.63
C ALA A 73 -23.59 -56.50 -1.38
N ASN A 74 -22.72 -57.24 -2.09
CA ASN A 74 -21.28 -57.05 -2.02
C ASN A 74 -20.85 -55.69 -2.59
N GLU A 75 -21.41 -55.27 -3.73
CA GLU A 75 -21.16 -53.95 -4.31
C GLU A 75 -21.63 -52.83 -3.38
N PHE A 76 -22.83 -52.96 -2.80
CA PHE A 76 -23.37 -51.99 -1.87
C PHE A 76 -22.50 -51.85 -0.62
N THR A 77 -22.07 -52.96 -0.02
CA THR A 77 -21.17 -52.94 1.14
C THR A 77 -19.81 -52.33 0.81
N GLN A 78 -19.22 -52.64 -0.36
CA GLN A 78 -17.99 -51.99 -0.80
C GLN A 78 -18.17 -50.48 -1.00
N LEU A 79 -19.29 -50.06 -1.58
CA LEU A 79 -19.61 -48.64 -1.75
C LEU A 79 -19.77 -47.94 -0.40
N GLN A 80 -20.47 -48.57 0.56
CA GLN A 80 -20.59 -48.04 1.92
C GLN A 80 -19.24 -47.91 2.62
N ILE A 81 -18.35 -48.91 2.48
CA ILE A 81 -17.00 -48.85 3.06
C ILE A 81 -16.21 -47.70 2.43
N LYS A 82 -16.25 -47.54 1.10
CA LYS A 82 -15.58 -46.41 0.42
C LYS A 82 -16.14 -45.07 0.86
N HIS A 83 -17.46 -44.93 0.94
CA HIS A 83 -18.13 -43.71 1.36
C HIS A 83 -17.78 -43.35 2.81
N THR A 84 -17.83 -44.31 3.73
CA THR A 84 -17.44 -44.07 5.13
C THR A 84 -15.97 -43.73 5.28
N ALA A 85 -15.07 -44.34 4.49
CA ALA A 85 -13.66 -43.97 4.45
C ALA A 85 -13.46 -42.54 3.92
N GLN A 86 -14.19 -42.13 2.87
CA GLN A 86 -14.15 -40.77 2.34
C GLN A 86 -14.65 -39.74 3.36
N LEU A 87 -15.76 -40.03 4.07
CA LEU A 87 -16.26 -39.16 5.12
C LEU A 87 -15.25 -38.99 6.26
N LYS A 88 -14.61 -40.07 6.71
CA LYS A 88 -13.55 -40.00 7.74
C LYS A 88 -12.34 -39.21 7.26
N ALA A 89 -11.94 -39.37 6.00
CA ALA A 89 -10.83 -38.60 5.43
C ALA A 89 -11.16 -37.10 5.34
N LEU A 90 -12.39 -36.75 4.96
CA LEU A 90 -12.87 -35.36 4.95
C LEU A 90 -12.91 -34.77 6.36
N GLN A 91 -13.43 -35.51 7.35
CA GLN A 91 -13.44 -35.08 8.75
C GLN A 91 -12.03 -34.84 9.27
N LYS A 92 -11.10 -35.77 9.01
CA LYS A 92 -9.70 -35.61 9.41
C LYS A 92 -9.05 -34.38 8.76
N LYS A 93 -9.29 -34.15 7.46
CA LYS A 93 -8.77 -32.96 6.77
C LYS A 93 -9.34 -31.67 7.38
N GLN A 94 -10.62 -31.67 7.73
CA GLN A 94 -11.24 -30.54 8.41
C GLN A 94 -10.64 -30.32 9.80
N GLU A 95 -10.37 -31.37 10.58
CA GLU A 95 -9.69 -31.27 11.88
C GLU A 95 -8.27 -30.70 11.73
N GLU A 96 -7.50 -31.15 10.73
CA GLU A 96 -6.17 -30.62 10.42
C GLU A 96 -6.22 -29.13 10.03
N GLU A 97 -7.18 -28.74 9.19
CA GLU A 97 -7.40 -27.35 8.80
C GLU A 97 -7.81 -26.47 10.00
N MET A 98 -8.70 -26.98 10.86
CA MET A 98 -9.14 -26.31 12.09
C MET A 98 -8.01 -26.20 13.12
N ALA A 99 -7.12 -27.18 13.20
CA ALA A 99 -5.94 -27.13 14.07
C ALA A 99 -4.90 -26.11 13.57
N ALA A 100 -4.74 -25.98 12.25
CA ALA A 100 -3.83 -25.02 11.62
C ALA A 100 -4.40 -23.58 11.54
N PHE A 101 -5.72 -23.41 11.72
CA PHE A 101 -6.39 -22.12 11.61
C PHE A 101 -5.92 -21.12 12.68
N PRO A 102 -5.88 -21.44 14.00
CA PRO A 102 -5.42 -20.53 15.04
C PRO A 102 -3.98 -20.03 14.81
N GLU A 103 -3.06 -20.90 14.42
CA GLU A 103 -1.66 -20.53 14.20
C GLU A 103 -1.50 -19.46 13.12
N LYS A 104 -2.33 -19.52 12.05
CA LYS A 104 -2.30 -18.50 10.99
C LYS A 104 -2.74 -17.12 11.49
N TYR A 105 -3.75 -17.07 12.36
CA TYR A 105 -4.21 -15.79 12.93
C TYR A 105 -3.26 -15.27 14.00
N ILE A 106 -2.65 -16.15 14.80
CA ILE A 106 -1.63 -15.78 15.78
C ILE A 106 -0.43 -15.14 15.06
N ARG A 107 0.11 -15.81 14.03
CA ARG A 107 1.23 -15.24 13.25
C ARG A 107 0.86 -13.91 12.61
N LYS A 108 -0.35 -13.78 12.06
CA LYS A 108 -0.82 -12.53 11.48
C LYS A 108 -0.96 -11.42 12.53
N ALA A 109 -1.41 -11.75 13.73
CA ALA A 109 -1.50 -10.81 14.84
C ALA A 109 -0.10 -10.36 15.31
N GLU A 110 0.86 -11.29 15.39
CA GLU A 110 2.26 -10.99 15.71
C GLU A 110 2.90 -10.08 14.65
N ASP A 111 2.64 -10.31 13.36
CA ASP A 111 3.12 -9.45 12.27
C ASP A 111 2.51 -8.03 12.35
N ILE A 112 1.21 -7.93 12.65
CA ILE A 112 0.54 -6.64 12.85
C ILE A 112 1.14 -5.91 14.06
N GLU A 113 1.34 -6.61 15.18
CA GLU A 113 1.93 -6.03 16.38
C GLU A 113 3.35 -5.53 16.11
N LYS A 114 4.17 -6.30 15.40
CA LYS A 114 5.53 -5.89 15.03
C LYS A 114 5.52 -4.63 14.16
N ASN A 115 4.64 -4.54 13.18
CA ASN A 115 4.52 -3.35 12.33
C ASN A 115 4.07 -2.13 13.14
N LEU A 116 3.07 -2.28 14.00
CA LEU A 116 2.62 -1.18 14.87
C LEU A 116 3.74 -0.69 15.80
N ARG A 117 4.56 -1.59 16.34
CA ARG A 117 5.72 -1.20 17.16
C ARG A 117 6.75 -0.41 16.34
N LEU A 118 6.98 -0.78 15.08
CA LEU A 118 7.89 -0.04 14.20
C LEU A 118 7.33 1.34 13.83
N ASP A 119 6.03 1.43 13.54
CA ASP A 119 5.38 2.70 13.21
C ASP A 119 5.41 3.66 14.41
N ILE A 120 5.09 3.18 15.61
CA ILE A 120 5.19 3.97 16.85
C ILE A 120 6.62 4.44 17.10
N GLN A 121 7.62 3.55 16.91
CA GLN A 121 9.02 3.92 17.08
C GLN A 121 9.41 5.04 16.11
N TRP A 122 9.00 4.93 14.84
CA TRP A 122 9.31 5.94 13.83
C TRP A 122 8.63 7.28 14.14
N GLU A 123 7.38 7.28 14.61
CA GLU A 123 6.70 8.49 15.06
C GLU A 123 7.39 9.13 16.26
N LEU A 124 7.81 8.34 17.25
CA LEU A 124 8.55 8.83 18.42
C LEU A 124 9.90 9.45 18.04
N ASP A 125 10.64 8.78 17.15
CA ASP A 125 11.93 9.28 16.66
C ASP A 125 11.74 10.61 15.91
N LEU A 126 10.71 10.71 15.07
CA LEU A 126 10.37 11.95 14.35
C LEU A 126 9.97 13.07 15.32
N MET A 127 9.17 12.78 16.34
CA MET A 127 8.79 13.77 17.35
C MET A 127 10.01 14.28 18.12
N LEU A 128 10.92 13.38 18.51
CA LEU A 128 12.16 13.75 19.18
C LEU A 128 13.05 14.63 18.29
N GLU A 129 13.20 14.30 17.00
CA GLU A 129 13.96 15.12 16.05
C GLU A 129 13.37 16.51 15.90
N VAL A 130 12.04 16.63 15.78
CA VAL A 130 11.35 17.93 15.68
C VAL A 130 11.52 18.74 16.96
N GLU A 131 11.33 18.14 18.13
CA GLU A 131 11.50 18.83 19.42
C GLU A 131 12.95 19.30 19.62
N GLN A 132 13.94 18.46 19.28
CA GLN A 132 15.35 18.83 19.32
C GLN A 132 15.65 20.01 18.40
N ALA A 133 15.18 19.97 17.16
CA ALA A 133 15.37 21.07 16.20
C ALA A 133 14.73 22.38 16.68
N VAL A 134 13.54 22.31 17.30
CA VAL A 134 12.88 23.48 17.88
C VAL A 134 13.71 24.05 19.04
N LEU A 135 14.18 23.19 19.96
CA LEU A 135 15.01 23.59 21.10
C LEU A 135 16.36 24.19 20.67
N GLU A 136 17.00 23.61 19.66
CA GLU A 136 18.25 24.15 19.12
C GLU A 136 18.03 25.53 18.49
N ASN A 137 16.93 25.71 17.76
CA ASN A 137 16.59 26.98 17.17
C ASN A 137 16.30 28.04 18.25
N THR A 138 15.50 27.72 19.27
CA THR A 138 15.20 28.66 20.37
C THR A 138 16.47 29.04 21.12
N LEU A 139 17.33 28.08 21.46
CA LEU A 139 18.63 28.36 22.08
C LEU A 139 19.53 29.22 21.18
N SER A 140 19.51 29.02 19.86
CA SER A 140 20.28 29.84 18.92
C SER A 140 19.79 31.30 18.89
N VAL A 141 18.49 31.50 19.03
CA VAL A 141 17.85 32.83 19.05
C VAL A 141 18.16 33.53 20.37
N GLU A 142 18.03 32.83 21.50
CA GLU A 142 18.39 33.36 22.82
C GLU A 142 19.87 33.72 22.91
N ARG A 143 20.77 32.86 22.41
CA ARG A 143 22.21 33.17 22.35
C ARG A 143 22.48 34.43 21.54
N ARG A 144 21.83 34.59 20.38
CA ARG A 144 21.93 35.82 19.58
C ARG A 144 21.45 37.04 20.34
N HIS A 145 20.30 36.97 20.99
CA HIS A 145 19.78 38.08 21.80
C HIS A 145 20.68 38.43 22.99
N LEU A 146 21.27 37.44 23.66
CA LEU A 146 22.21 37.66 24.75
C LEU A 146 23.50 38.34 24.26
N LEU A 147 24.02 37.93 23.10
CA LEU A 147 25.17 38.59 22.48
C LEU A 147 24.85 40.04 22.09
N GLU A 148 23.69 40.29 21.47
CA GLU A 148 23.26 41.65 21.14
C GLU A 148 23.09 42.53 22.39
N ALA A 149 22.56 41.97 23.48
CA ALA A 149 22.42 42.70 24.74
C ALA A 149 23.79 43.06 25.34
N ARG A 150 24.74 42.12 25.29
CA ARG A 150 26.13 42.34 25.72
C ARG A 150 26.82 43.42 24.88
N ASP A 151 26.70 43.35 23.55
CA ASP A 151 27.27 44.36 22.65
C ASP A 151 26.69 45.75 22.91
N ARG A 152 25.39 45.84 23.22
CA ARG A 152 24.75 47.11 23.61
C ARG A 152 25.33 47.62 24.93
N GLU A 153 25.52 46.75 25.92
CA GLU A 153 26.12 47.12 27.20
C GLU A 153 27.56 47.60 27.03
N ASP A 154 28.37 46.90 26.24
CA ASP A 154 29.76 47.28 25.98
C ASP A 154 29.86 48.63 25.27
N ARG A 155 28.98 48.90 24.29
CA ARG A 155 28.86 50.24 23.68
C ARG A 155 28.48 51.32 24.69
N LEU A 156 27.56 51.04 25.60
CA LEU A 156 27.18 52.00 26.65
C LEU A 156 28.35 52.26 27.61
N ARG A 157 29.11 51.23 27.98
CA ARG A 157 30.31 51.36 28.81
C ARG A 157 31.39 52.18 28.10
N GLU A 158 31.61 51.97 26.80
CA GLU A 158 32.54 52.78 26.00
C GLU A 158 32.11 54.24 25.90
N GLN A 159 30.82 54.51 25.67
CA GLN A 159 30.27 55.86 25.67
C GLN A 159 30.46 56.55 27.03
N ALA A 160 30.19 55.84 28.13
CA ALA A 160 30.42 56.35 29.48
C ALA A 160 31.90 56.68 29.73
N ARG A 161 32.83 55.81 29.31
CA ARG A 161 34.28 56.07 29.41
C ARG A 161 34.69 57.31 28.59
N ALA A 162 34.20 57.43 27.36
CA ALA A 162 34.51 58.57 26.51
C ALA A 162 34.00 59.91 27.09
N LEU A 163 32.84 59.91 27.77
CA LEU A 163 32.34 61.08 28.49
C LEU A 163 33.25 61.43 29.68
N ILE A 164 33.64 60.44 30.48
CA ILE A 164 34.57 60.63 31.60
C ILE A 164 35.92 61.20 31.10
N ASP A 165 36.48 60.63 30.04
CA ASP A 165 37.75 61.10 29.46
C ASP A 165 37.64 62.53 28.91
N ARG A 166 36.49 62.88 28.32
CA ARG A 166 36.22 64.25 27.84
C ARG A 166 36.15 65.24 29.00
N ASP A 167 35.48 64.87 30.09
CA ASP A 167 35.36 65.70 31.28
C ASP A 167 36.71 65.86 32.00
N LEU A 168 37.49 64.78 32.12
CA LEU A 168 38.86 64.81 32.65
C LEU A 168 39.76 65.72 31.81
N ASN A 169 39.75 65.56 30.48
CA ASN A 169 40.52 66.41 29.58
C ASN A 169 40.10 67.89 29.66
N SER A 170 38.80 68.16 29.80
CA SER A 170 38.27 69.50 30.02
C SER A 170 38.81 70.12 31.31
N GLN A 171 38.79 69.37 32.43
CA GLN A 171 39.32 69.83 33.71
C GLN A 171 40.84 70.07 33.64
N VAL A 172 41.60 69.17 33.02
CA VAL A 172 43.04 69.32 32.83
C VAL A 172 43.35 70.55 31.97
N LEU A 173 42.61 70.80 30.89
CA LEU A 173 42.78 72.02 30.10
C LEU A 173 42.42 73.28 30.90
N ALA A 174 41.40 73.22 31.75
CA ALA A 174 41.02 74.34 32.62
C ALA A 174 42.11 74.66 33.65
N THR A 175 42.71 73.64 34.29
CA THR A 175 43.84 73.84 35.22
C THR A 175 45.05 74.37 34.50
N PHE A 176 45.42 73.84 33.32
CA PHE A 176 46.51 74.38 32.50
C PHE A 176 46.28 75.84 32.11
N ARG A 177 45.05 76.22 31.73
CA ARG A 177 44.71 77.63 31.43
C ARG A 177 44.82 78.53 32.66
N GLN A 178 44.38 78.06 33.83
CA GLN A 178 44.54 78.80 35.08
C GLN A 178 46.02 78.96 35.43
N GLU A 179 46.82 77.91 35.32
CA GLU A 179 48.27 77.93 35.56
C GLU A 179 48.98 78.88 34.57
N ALA A 180 48.62 78.83 33.29
CA ALA A 180 49.12 79.75 32.27
C ALA A 180 48.72 81.20 32.56
N SER A 181 47.49 81.43 33.05
CA SER A 181 47.05 82.77 33.44
C SER A 181 47.81 83.30 34.66
N ARG A 182 48.10 82.45 35.66
CA ARG A 182 48.96 82.78 36.80
C ARG A 182 50.38 83.13 36.36
N GLN A 183 50.98 82.33 35.47
CA GLN A 183 52.31 82.62 34.93
C GLN A 183 52.33 83.91 34.10
N ASN A 184 51.26 84.20 33.35
CA ASN A 184 51.17 85.45 32.58
C ASN A 184 50.98 86.68 33.48
N GLN A 185 50.23 86.55 34.58
CA GLN A 185 50.13 87.59 35.61
C GLN A 185 51.46 87.83 36.32
N GLN A 186 52.25 86.77 36.59
CA GLN A 186 53.61 86.90 37.12
C GLN A 186 54.58 87.54 36.12
N ARG A 187 54.44 87.27 34.81
CA ARG A 187 55.23 87.95 33.76
C ARG A 187 54.85 89.42 33.60
N GLN A 188 53.58 89.79 33.78
CA GLN A 188 53.15 91.20 33.79
C GLN A 188 53.64 91.97 35.02
N ALA A 189 53.95 91.28 36.13
CA ALA A 189 54.60 91.88 37.29
C ALA A 189 56.12 92.09 37.12
N ALA A 190 56.75 91.57 36.05
CA ALA A 190 58.20 91.55 35.86
C ALA A 190 58.70 92.27 34.60
N VAL A 191 57.86 93.00 33.84
CA VAL A 191 58.30 93.75 32.66
C VAL A 191 57.69 95.16 32.65
N PRO A 192 58.49 96.24 32.57
CA PRO A 192 57.96 97.59 32.42
C PRO A 192 57.40 97.82 31.02
N GLN A 193 56.40 98.70 30.98
CA GLN A 193 55.66 99.15 29.81
C GLN A 193 56.56 99.49 28.61
N LEU A 194 56.36 98.79 27.49
CA LEU A 194 56.70 99.30 26.16
C LEU A 194 55.39 99.40 25.37
N THR A 195 55.00 100.65 25.14
CA THR A 195 53.88 101.04 24.30
C THR A 195 54.23 100.90 22.82
N SER A 196 53.17 100.66 22.04
CA SER A 196 53.01 100.97 20.61
C SER A 196 53.99 100.36 19.61
N ALA A 197 53.50 99.45 18.76
CA ALA A 197 53.40 99.70 17.32
C ALA A 197 52.63 98.57 16.62
N GLU A 198 51.74 98.99 15.73
CA GLU A 198 50.94 98.21 14.81
C GLU A 198 51.73 97.15 14.02
N ARG A 199 51.09 96.02 13.74
CA ARG A 199 50.89 95.50 12.36
C ARG A 199 50.01 94.25 12.36
N PRO A 200 48.93 94.21 11.57
CA PRO A 200 48.20 92.98 11.33
C PRO A 200 48.92 92.18 10.25
N LEU A 201 49.53 91.05 10.62
CA LEU A 201 49.97 90.07 9.63
C LEU A 201 48.74 89.36 9.08
N LYS A 202 48.33 89.81 7.89
CA LYS A 202 47.47 89.07 6.96
C LYS A 202 48.01 87.65 6.79
N SER A 203 47.22 86.69 7.25
CA SER A 203 46.85 85.47 6.54
C SER A 203 47.84 84.93 5.48
N ILE A 204 48.85 84.16 5.89
CA ILE A 204 49.40 83.06 5.07
C ILE A 204 49.74 81.88 5.98
N LEU A 205 48.72 81.25 6.56
CA LEU A 205 48.83 79.87 7.01
C LEU A 205 47.50 79.19 6.68
N LYS A 206 47.44 78.56 5.50
CA LYS A 206 46.41 77.57 5.21
C LYS A 206 46.57 76.46 6.24
N LYS A 207 45.61 76.32 7.15
CA LYS A 207 45.60 75.21 8.12
C LYS A 207 45.33 73.91 7.36
N PRO A 208 46.18 72.88 7.47
CA PRO A 208 45.84 71.55 6.96
C PRO A 208 44.66 71.00 7.78
N ARG A 209 43.67 70.38 7.12
CA ARG A 209 42.49 69.82 7.81
C ARG A 209 42.60 68.33 8.12
N GLY A 210 43.70 67.68 7.74
CA GLY A 210 43.99 66.30 8.11
C GLY A 210 44.92 65.61 7.12
N ILE A 211 45.59 64.57 7.61
CA ILE A 211 46.27 63.55 6.80
C ILE A 211 45.29 62.38 6.75
N SER A 212 44.86 61.93 5.56
CA SER A 212 44.25 60.61 5.44
C SER A 212 45.30 59.63 4.95
N VAL A 213 45.36 58.49 5.60
CA VAL A 213 46.11 57.33 5.15
C VAL A 213 45.10 56.47 4.39
N ASN A 214 45.34 56.25 3.11
CA ASN A 214 44.53 55.32 2.33
C ASN A 214 44.94 53.88 2.69
N ASP A 215 44.07 52.90 2.44
CA ASP A 215 44.30 51.48 2.79
C ASP A 215 45.56 50.87 2.14
N ASP A 216 46.16 51.55 1.16
CA ASP A 216 47.40 51.18 0.46
C ASP A 216 48.68 51.78 1.11
N GLY A 217 48.56 52.51 2.22
CA GLY A 217 49.70 53.00 3.01
C GLY A 217 50.35 54.32 2.58
N THR A 218 49.78 55.04 1.60
CA THR A 218 50.26 56.39 1.22
C THR A 218 49.42 57.49 1.87
N ALA A 219 50.10 58.56 2.32
CA ALA A 219 49.49 59.71 2.99
C ALA A 219 49.38 60.90 2.03
N THR A 220 48.18 61.45 1.84
CA THR A 220 47.94 62.60 0.96
C THR A 220 47.46 63.82 1.77
N ILE A 221 48.00 65.00 1.48
CA ILE A 221 47.63 66.28 2.13
C ILE A 221 46.75 67.06 1.14
N LEU A 222 45.48 67.31 1.51
CA LEU A 222 44.50 67.99 0.65
C LEU A 222 44.53 69.52 0.85
N TYR A 223 44.57 70.27 -0.26
CA TYR A 223 44.45 71.74 -0.28
C TYR A 223 43.16 72.18 -1.00
N PHE A 224 42.74 73.43 -0.74
CA PHE A 224 41.37 73.96 -0.88
C PHE A 224 40.71 74.00 -2.26
N ASP A 225 41.40 73.72 -3.36
CA ASP A 225 40.81 73.90 -4.69
C ASP A 225 41.12 72.68 -5.56
N ASP A 226 40.18 71.73 -5.59
CA ASP A 226 39.88 70.83 -6.71
C ASP A 226 38.69 69.94 -6.32
N GLU A 227 37.46 70.43 -6.50
CA GLU A 227 36.26 69.59 -6.62
C GLU A 227 35.28 70.24 -7.59
N THR A 228 35.19 69.70 -8.81
CA THR A 228 34.08 69.94 -9.74
C THR A 228 32.80 69.34 -9.16
N ARG A 229 31.68 70.03 -9.42
CA ARG A 229 30.34 69.77 -8.89
C ARG A 229 29.75 68.38 -9.24
N GLU A 230 30.44 67.56 -10.04
CA GLU A 230 29.98 66.25 -10.49
C GLU A 230 30.26 65.10 -9.50
N ASP A 231 31.29 65.19 -8.65
CA ASP A 231 31.56 64.13 -7.65
C ASP A 231 30.63 64.18 -6.42
N ARG A 232 30.02 65.34 -6.18
CA ARG A 232 29.03 65.51 -5.09
C ARG A 232 27.68 64.87 -5.40
N GLN A 233 27.39 64.52 -6.65
CA GLN A 233 26.13 63.86 -7.01
C GLN A 233 26.20 62.34 -6.86
N ASN A 234 27.37 61.72 -7.10
CA ASN A 234 27.52 60.26 -6.98
C ASN A 234 27.78 59.77 -5.55
N LYS A 235 28.20 60.62 -4.60
CA LYS A 235 28.33 60.24 -3.18
C LYS A 235 27.05 60.39 -2.35
N ARG A 236 25.98 61.02 -2.89
CA ARG A 236 24.75 61.29 -2.13
C ARG A 236 23.53 60.42 -2.48
N VAL A 237 23.69 59.43 -3.37
CA VAL A 237 22.60 58.49 -3.77
C VAL A 237 22.80 57.06 -3.24
N LYS A 238 23.76 56.81 -2.34
CA LYS A 238 23.96 55.48 -1.72
C LYS A 238 23.82 55.45 -0.19
N MET A 239 22.99 56.32 0.38
CA MET A 239 22.73 56.34 1.83
C MET A 239 21.23 56.51 2.11
N GLU A 240 20.43 55.54 1.66
CA GLU A 240 19.19 55.08 2.30
C GLU A 240 18.58 53.99 1.40
N GLY A 241 18.68 52.72 1.80
CA GLY A 241 17.96 51.61 1.15
C GLY A 241 18.77 50.42 0.63
N SER A 242 20.11 50.43 0.66
CA SER A 242 20.93 49.35 0.06
C SER A 242 21.08 48.08 0.91
N SER A 243 20.61 48.05 2.16
CA SER A 243 20.80 46.87 3.04
C SER A 243 19.69 45.80 2.93
N LYS A 244 18.46 46.16 2.53
CA LYS A 244 17.36 45.20 2.42
C LYS A 244 17.23 44.53 1.04
N ARG A 245 17.89 45.06 -0.01
CA ARG A 245 17.87 44.47 -1.36
C ARG A 245 19.05 43.54 -1.64
N ALA A 246 20.23 43.78 -1.05
CA ALA A 246 21.38 42.90 -1.21
C ALA A 246 21.17 41.53 -0.50
N ARG A 247 20.61 41.53 0.72
CA ARG A 247 20.26 40.28 1.42
C ARG A 247 19.08 39.51 0.81
N ALA A 248 18.23 40.17 0.02
CA ALA A 248 17.07 39.53 -0.60
C ALA A 248 17.43 38.81 -1.92
N VAL A 249 18.58 39.14 -2.53
CA VAL A 249 19.08 38.44 -3.72
C VAL A 249 19.84 37.19 -3.31
N ASP A 250 20.61 37.23 -2.22
CA ASP A 250 21.34 36.05 -1.72
C ASP A 250 20.40 34.96 -1.14
N ILE A 251 19.26 35.34 -0.53
CA ILE A 251 18.28 34.38 0.03
C ILE A 251 17.38 33.75 -1.06
N LEU A 252 17.33 34.33 -2.26
CA LEU A 252 16.56 33.79 -3.39
C LEU A 252 17.37 32.84 -4.28
N ASP A 253 18.71 32.93 -4.29
CA ASP A 253 19.56 31.97 -5.00
C ASP A 253 19.84 30.70 -4.17
N GLU A 254 19.93 30.79 -2.83
CA GLU A 254 20.19 29.59 -1.98
C GLU A 254 18.97 28.67 -1.83
N ASN A 255 17.75 29.19 -1.99
CA ASN A 255 16.51 28.37 -1.96
C ASN A 255 16.18 27.70 -3.31
N ALA A 256 16.88 28.04 -4.40
CA ALA A 256 16.69 27.42 -5.71
C ALA A 256 17.47 26.11 -5.91
N THR A 257 18.34 25.73 -4.96
CA THR A 257 19.21 24.54 -5.07
C THR A 257 18.85 23.36 -4.17
N LEU A 258 17.74 23.42 -3.41
CA LEU A 258 17.37 22.37 -2.44
C LEU A 258 16.21 21.45 -2.85
N PHE A 259 15.68 21.58 -4.06
CA PHE A 259 14.66 20.66 -4.58
C PHE A 259 15.03 20.14 -5.97
N PRO A 260 15.51 18.89 -6.11
CA PRO A 260 15.39 18.22 -7.39
C PRO A 260 13.91 18.02 -7.65
N TYR A 261 13.38 18.67 -8.69
CA TYR A 261 12.08 18.34 -9.27
C TYR A 261 12.03 16.83 -9.52
N ARG A 262 11.40 16.06 -8.62
CA ARG A 262 10.91 14.73 -8.97
C ARG A 262 9.68 14.94 -9.82
N GLU A 263 9.85 14.74 -11.12
CA GLU A 263 8.73 14.54 -12.03
C GLU A 263 7.75 13.54 -11.43
N ASN A 264 6.50 13.96 -11.38
CA ASN A 264 5.34 13.16 -11.04
C ASN A 264 5.31 11.90 -11.91
N LYS A 265 5.75 10.77 -11.37
CA LYS A 265 5.31 9.46 -11.86
C LYS A 265 3.85 9.33 -11.46
N SER A 266 2.99 9.45 -12.47
CA SER A 266 1.55 9.22 -12.46
C SER A 266 1.11 8.12 -11.47
N PRO A 267 -0.01 8.26 -10.75
CA PRO A 267 -0.54 7.16 -9.95
C PRO A 267 -0.86 5.98 -10.87
N ARG A 268 -0.16 4.87 -10.65
CA ARG A 268 -0.43 3.58 -11.29
C ARG A 268 -1.84 3.17 -10.86
N THR A 269 -2.80 3.21 -11.79
CA THR A 269 -4.12 2.62 -11.61
C THR A 269 -3.99 1.14 -11.19
N PRO A 270 -4.72 0.67 -10.17
CA PRO A 270 -4.70 -0.73 -9.80
C PRO A 270 -5.26 -1.56 -10.96
N ARG A 271 -4.44 -2.48 -11.47
CA ARG A 271 -4.81 -3.41 -12.53
C ARG A 271 -5.89 -4.34 -11.98
N THR A 272 -7.11 -4.23 -12.47
CA THR A 272 -8.18 -5.20 -12.24
C THR A 272 -7.67 -6.61 -12.59
N PRO A 273 -7.78 -7.61 -11.71
CA PRO A 273 -7.43 -8.98 -12.05
C PRO A 273 -8.35 -9.48 -13.16
N GLN A 274 -7.76 -9.73 -14.32
CA GLN A 274 -8.41 -10.45 -15.42
C GLN A 274 -8.75 -11.86 -14.95
N GLY A 275 -10.03 -12.21 -14.97
CA GLY A 275 -10.50 -13.57 -14.77
C GLY A 275 -9.94 -14.54 -15.82
N PRO A 276 -9.92 -15.85 -15.54
CA PRO A 276 -9.32 -16.85 -16.40
C PRO A 276 -10.03 -16.89 -17.77
N ARG A 277 -9.23 -16.87 -18.85
CA ARG A 277 -9.71 -17.13 -20.21
C ARG A 277 -10.28 -18.54 -20.27
N SER A 278 -11.56 -18.65 -20.61
CA SER A 278 -12.18 -19.91 -21.01
C SER A 278 -11.55 -20.36 -22.32
N THR A 279 -10.85 -21.50 -22.30
CA THR A 279 -10.52 -22.26 -23.50
C THR A 279 -11.68 -23.21 -23.77
N SER A 280 -12.44 -22.92 -24.83
CA SER A 280 -13.18 -23.92 -25.60
C SER A 280 -12.23 -24.81 -26.38
#